data_AF-A0A0F9AXY7-F1
#
_entry.id   AF-A0A0F9AXY7-F1
#
_cell.length_a   1.000
_cell.length_b   1.000
_cell.length_c   1.000
_cell.angle_alpha   90.00
_cell.angle_beta   90.00
_cell.angle_gamma   90.00
#
_symmetry.space_group_name_H-M   'P 1'
#
loop_
_entity.id
_entity.type
_entity.pdbx_description
1 polymer ?
#
loop_
_entity_poly.entity_id
_entity_poly.type
_entity_poly.pdbx_seq_one_letter_code
_entity_poly.pdbx_strand_id
1 'polypeptide(L)' 'WSLEYYDKYKHRIASSNRAVSDGHAHRMALRYMVKMVLADIWKDWRALEGLDVRAPYQEAYLNHKHG' A
#
# COMPACT_ATOMS: atom_id res chain seq x y z
N TRP A 1 1.73 12.60 -2.18
CA TRP A 1 1.21 11.63 -1.20
C TRP A 1 0.27 10.57 -1.79
N SER A 2 -1.02 10.83 -2.08
CA SER A 2 -1.92 9.76 -2.57
C SER A 2 -1.64 9.33 -4.02
N LEU A 3 -1.36 10.28 -4.93
CA LEU A 3 -1.02 9.98 -6.33
C LEU A 3 0.20 9.06 -6.45
N GLU A 4 1.21 9.25 -5.60
CA GLU A 4 2.42 8.41 -5.61
C GLU A 4 2.12 6.94 -5.34
N TYR A 5 1.18 6.62 -4.44
CA TYR A 5 0.79 5.23 -4.19
C TYR A 5 0.09 4.60 -5.39
N TYR A 6 -0.72 5.40 -6.09
CA TYR A 6 -1.40 4.96 -7.31
C TYR A 6 -0.37 4.71 -8.43
N ASP A 7 0.52 5.66 -8.70
CA ASP A 7 1.51 5.57 -9.78
C ASP A 7 2.49 4.43 -9.53
N LYS A 8 3.05 4.31 -8.31
CA LYS A 8 3.94 3.20 -7.93
C LYS A 8 3.27 1.84 -8.13
N TYR A 9 1.98 1.72 -7.80
CA TYR A 9 1.25 0.47 -7.98
C TYR A 9 0.99 0.16 -9.46
N LYS A 10 0.59 1.16 -10.25
CA LYS A 10 0.42 1.01 -11.70
C LYS A 10 1.72 0.59 -12.36
N HIS A 11 2.85 1.20 -12.00
CA HIS A 11 4.17 0.77 -12.45
C HIS A 11 4.48 -0.68 -12.08
N ARG A 12 4.14 -1.12 -10.86
CA ARG A 12 4.34 -2.51 -10.42
C ARG A 12 3.49 -3.51 -11.21
N ILE A 13 2.26 -3.17 -11.57
CA ILE A 13 1.42 -4.04 -12.39
C ILE A 13 1.94 -4.08 -13.83
N ALA A 14 2.32 -2.93 -14.39
CA ALA A 14 2.89 -2.85 -15.73
C ALA A 14 4.21 -3.61 -15.85
N SER A 15 5.04 -3.64 -14.80
CA SER A 15 6.27 -4.43 -14.76
C SER A 15 6.06 -5.90 -14.40
N SER A 16 4.84 -6.30 -14.05
CA SER A 16 4.53 -7.70 -13.72
C SER A 16 4.14 -8.48 -14.97
N ASN A 17 4.44 -9.78 -15.01
CA ASN A 17 4.00 -10.68 -16.09
C ASN A 17 2.49 -11.04 -16.00
N ARG A 18 1.68 -10.20 -15.36
CA ARG A 18 0.24 -10.44 -15.17
C ARG A 18 -0.51 -9.83 -16.35
N ALA A 19 -1.23 -10.67 -17.10
CA ALA A 19 -2.18 -10.19 -18.11
C ALA A 19 -3.42 -9.62 -17.40
N VAL A 20 -3.42 -8.31 -17.17
CA VAL A 20 -4.49 -7.58 -16.48
C VAL A 20 -4.96 -6.45 -17.40
N SER A 21 -6.27 -6.32 -17.59
CA SER A 21 -6.80 -5.19 -18.38
C SER A 21 -6.59 -3.85 -17.67
N ASP A 22 -6.52 -2.75 -18.42
CA ASP A 22 -6.28 -1.41 -17.87
C ASP A 22 -7.29 -1.03 -16.78
N GLY A 23 -8.57 -1.32 -17.00
CA GLY A 23 -9.62 -1.06 -16.01
C GLY A 23 -9.44 -1.90 -14.73
N HIS A 24 -8.93 -3.12 -14.85
CA HIS A 24 -8.62 -3.95 -13.69
C HIS A 24 -7.36 -3.42 -12.96
N ALA A 25 -6.30 -3.06 -13.69
CA ALA A 25 -5.10 -2.46 -13.11
C ALA A 25 -5.40 -1.15 -12.36
N HIS A 26 -6.25 -0.29 -12.93
CA HIS A 26 -6.72 0.94 -12.30
C HIS A 26 -7.45 0.67 -10.97
N ARG A 27 -8.40 -0.28 -10.96
CA ARG A 27 -9.12 -0.67 -9.73
C ARG A 27 -8.18 -1.23 -8.66
N MET A 28 -7.18 -2.02 -9.05
CA MET A 28 -6.17 -2.52 -8.12
C MET A 28 -5.33 -1.40 -7.52
N ALA A 29 -4.92 -0.42 -8.34
CA ALA A 29 -4.13 0.73 -7.90
C ALA A 29 -4.93 1.65 -6.95
N LEU A 30 -6.21 1.94 -7.27
CA LEU A 30 -7.09 2.69 -6.36
C LEU A 30 -7.27 1.98 -5.02
N ARG A 31 -7.55 0.66 -5.03
CA ARG A 31 -7.67 -0.14 -3.81
C ARG A 31 -6.39 -0.09 -2.98
N TYR A 32 -5.23 -0.13 -3.61
CA TYR A 32 -3.95 -0.04 -2.91
C TYR A 32 -3.72 1.35 -2.32
N MET A 33 -3.94 2.41 -3.10
CA MET A 33 -3.81 3.79 -2.66
C MET A 33 -4.63 4.06 -1.39
N VAL A 34 -5.92 3.68 -1.39
CA VAL A 34 -6.80 3.88 -0.22
C VAL A 34 -6.26 3.13 1.00
N LYS A 35 -5.79 1.90 0.84
CA LYS A 35 -5.20 1.13 1.95
C LYS A 35 -3.96 1.82 2.54
N MET A 36 -3.09 2.37 1.70
CA MET A 36 -1.89 3.05 2.17
C MET A 36 -2.23 4.35 2.91
N VAL A 37 -3.15 5.15 2.36
CA VAL A 37 -3.63 6.37 3.03
C VAL A 37 -4.19 6.07 4.42
N LEU A 38 -5.05 5.05 4.55
CA LEU A 38 -5.60 4.65 5.85
C LEU A 38 -4.51 4.15 6.81
N ALA A 39 -3.51 3.43 6.30
CA ALA A 39 -2.39 2.96 7.11
C ALA A 39 -1.53 4.12 7.63
N ASP A 40 -1.30 5.15 6.82
CA ASP A 40 -0.51 6.32 7.23
C ASP A 40 -1.25 7.17 8.24
N ILE A 41 -2.55 7.43 8.03
CA ILE A 41 -3.40 8.10 9.02
C ILE A 41 -3.36 7.37 10.37
N TRP A 42 -3.45 6.04 10.36
CA TRP A 42 -3.39 5.24 11.59
C TRP A 42 -2.02 5.31 12.28
N LYS A 43 -0.91 5.28 11.52
CA LYS A 43 0.44 5.42 12.09
C LYS A 43 0.63 6.80 12.72
N ASP A 44 0.25 7.86 12.00
CA ASP A 44 0.39 9.23 12.48
C ASP A 44 -0.45 9.47 13.73
N TRP A 45 -1.69 8.96 13.76
CA TRP A 45 -2.54 9.03 14.94
C TRP A 45 -1.89 8.30 16.14
N ARG A 46 -1.40 7.07 15.96
CA ARG A 46 -0.74 6.36 17.08
C ARG A 46 0.52 7.08 17.58
N ALA A 47 1.32 7.65 16.68
CA ALA A 47 2.48 8.44 17.06
C ALA A 47 2.09 9.66 17.90
N LEU A 48 1.01 10.35 17.53
CA LEU A 48 0.48 11.49 18.30
C LEU A 48 -0.03 11.09 19.69
N GLU A 49 -0.58 9.89 19.85
CA GLU A 49 -1.04 9.37 21.15
C GLU A 49 0.10 8.75 21.99
N GLY A 50 1.34 8.75 21.50
CA GLY A 50 2.48 8.10 22.17
C GLY A 50 2.35 6.57 22.24
N LEU A 51 1.55 6.00 21.34
CA LEU A 51 1.27 4.58 21.29
C LEU A 51 2.23 3.86 20.36
N ASP A 52 2.66 2.66 20.76
CA ASP A 52 3.58 1.84 19.95
C ASP A 52 3.00 1.54 18.56
N VAL A 53 3.80 1.75 17.52
CA VAL A 53 3.46 1.50 16.12
C VAL A 53 4.04 0.15 15.73
N ARG A 54 3.17 -0.84 15.64
CA ARG A 54 3.57 -2.20 15.24
C ARG A 54 3.96 -2.23 13.75
N ALA A 55 4.88 -3.12 13.41
CA ALA A 55 5.25 -3.39 12.03
C ALA A 55 4.00 -3.75 11.19
N PRO A 56 4.01 -3.47 9.87
CA PRO A 56 2.94 -3.86 8.96
C PRO A 56 2.61 -5.35 9.11
N TYR A 57 1.33 -5.72 9.02
CA TYR A 57 0.87 -7.11 9.14
C TYR A 57 1.64 -8.07 8.22
N GLN A 58 1.98 -7.60 7.02
CA GLN A 58 2.75 -8.33 6.01
C GLN A 58 4.13 -8.74 6.50
N GLU A 59 4.78 -7.89 7.30
CA GLU A 59 6.09 -8.16 7.89
C GLU A 59 5.94 -9.00 9.17
N ALA A 60 5.00 -8.62 10.05
CA ALA A 60 4.83 -9.25 11.35
C ALA A 60 4.28 -10.69 11.29
N TYR A 61 3.45 -11.01 10.29
CA TYR A 61 2.74 -12.29 10.24
C TYR A 61 2.93 -13.07 8.93
N LEU A 62 3.20 -12.39 7.80
CA LEU A 62 3.36 -13.04 6.49
C LEU A 62 4.82 -13.17 6.04
N ASN A 63 5.79 -12.68 6.81
CA ASN A 63 7.23 -12.67 6.45
C ASN A 63 7.54 -12.01 5.10
N HIS A 64 6.65 -11.18 4.57
CA HIS A 64 6.90 -10.42 3.36
C HIS A 64 7.69 -9.16 3.72
N LYS A 65 9.02 -9.25 3.69
CA LYS A 65 9.90 -8.08 3.81
C LYS A 65 9.96 -7.37 2.47
N HIS A 66 9.43 -6.15 2.40
CA HIS A 66 9.61 -5.30 1.24
C HIS A 66 10.99 -4.62 1.35
N GLY A 67 11.91 -4.96 0.43
CA GLY A 67 13.16 -4.25 0.20
C GLY A 67 13.00 -3.12 -0.80
#